data_AF-A0A940KNA4-F1
#
_entry.id   AF-A0A940KNA4-F1
#
_cell.length_a   1.000
_cell.length_b   1.000
_cell.length_c   1.000
_cell.angle_alpha   90.00
_cell.angle_beta   90.00
_cell.angle_gamma   90.00
#
_symmetry.space_group_name_H-M   'P 1'
#
loop_
_entity.id
_entity.type
_entity.pdbx_description
1 polymer ?
#
loop_
_entity_poly.entity_id
_entity_poly.type
_entity_poly.pdbx_seq_one_letter_code
_entity_poly.pdbx_strand_id
1 'polypeptide(L)'
;MIQKIKSGAIKSVIAGLLITGSCLALHYSAFAQQTGEKIYVHTDKDEYLAGELLWFRSHLVDPLSLKPSANHTIVYTELVDSKGKSMLQGKVASGNNSGDGSFYLPPQLPSGTYTLTAYTTPLKKAGPKYYFRKSIRIINTLSTSKIIPAAQKQTTAFIGFFPEGGNVLTGELTKVGFCVLEPASKKGLQASGVITNEKNDTVARFQTLRFGLGQFTFTAQKDEKYMASIVLNDGTQIKKEFTPLTGNNAYALSVSEQNNHFLIKSRVNQTIAVNGSKAYLLFHAQNQSKHLVEIDLKEKGSHDYQIDKNKLGDGVTTITLLDADREPVCERLVFNTPTTPTGSIVVKTDKTVFTKRENIRIEASLNNPTDTTQSFNGSLAVTRRDPSQREATSGIYEYLWLTAGLNGQVESPSF
;
A
#
# COMPACT_ATOMS: atom_id res chain seq x y z
N MET A 1 -7.26 -29.18 1.67
CA MET A 1 -6.97 -28.95 0.23
C MET A 1 -7.02 -27.43 0.00
N ILE A 2 -5.91 -26.74 0.28
CA ILE A 2 -5.84 -25.27 0.31
C ILE A 2 -5.51 -24.82 -1.11
N GLN A 3 -6.47 -24.19 -1.79
CA GLN A 3 -6.24 -23.58 -3.10
C GLN A 3 -5.14 -22.51 -2.98
N LYS A 4 -4.08 -22.66 -3.79
CA LYS A 4 -3.09 -21.61 -4.05
C LYS A 4 -3.82 -20.42 -4.68
N ILE A 5 -4.27 -19.47 -3.88
CA ILE A 5 -4.68 -18.15 -4.34
C ILE A 5 -3.41 -17.44 -4.83
N LYS A 6 -3.35 -17.13 -6.13
CA LYS A 6 -2.22 -16.42 -6.76
C LYS A 6 -2.04 -15.05 -6.08
N SER A 7 -0.81 -14.68 -5.72
CA SER A 7 -0.45 -13.40 -5.05
C SER A 7 -1.02 -12.15 -5.74
N GLY A 8 -1.21 -12.17 -7.07
CA GLY A 8 -1.82 -11.07 -7.82
C GLY A 8 -3.25 -10.69 -7.39
N ALA A 9 -4.05 -11.66 -6.95
CA ALA A 9 -5.41 -11.39 -6.48
C ALA A 9 -5.44 -10.59 -5.18
N ILE A 10 -4.45 -10.81 -4.29
CA ILE A 10 -4.36 -10.13 -3.00
C ILE A 10 -3.75 -8.73 -3.15
N LYS A 11 -2.76 -8.55 -4.04
CA LYS A 11 -2.24 -7.21 -4.39
C LYS A 11 -3.33 -6.30 -4.99
N SER A 12 -4.22 -6.87 -5.79
CA SER A 12 -5.37 -6.15 -6.37
C SER A 12 -6.44 -5.76 -5.33
N VAL A 13 -6.56 -6.51 -4.23
CA VAL A 13 -7.42 -6.17 -3.08
C VAL A 13 -6.77 -5.08 -2.23
N ILE A 14 -5.47 -5.19 -1.93
CA ILE A 14 -4.70 -4.21 -1.15
C ILE A 14 -4.74 -2.82 -1.82
N ALA A 15 -4.54 -2.76 -3.14
CA ALA A 15 -4.59 -1.50 -3.89
C ALA A 15 -5.99 -0.84 -3.86
N GLY A 16 -7.07 -1.62 -3.75
CA GLY A 16 -8.44 -1.11 -3.67
C GLY A 16 -8.88 -0.65 -2.28
N LEU A 17 -8.26 -1.19 -1.23
CA LEU A 17 -8.79 -1.07 0.13
C LEU A 17 -8.20 0.08 0.95
N LEU A 18 -6.98 0.50 0.63
CA LEU A 18 -6.22 1.44 1.46
C LEU A 18 -6.56 2.92 1.21
N ILE A 19 -7.46 3.21 0.28
CA ILE A 19 -7.60 4.56 -0.26
C ILE A 19 -9.02 5.15 -0.16
N THR A 20 -10.03 4.32 0.08
CA THR A 20 -11.45 4.74 0.08
C THR A 20 -11.95 5.31 1.42
N GLY A 21 -11.04 5.74 2.30
CA GLY A 21 -11.36 6.35 3.61
C GLY A 21 -11.92 7.77 3.55
N SER A 22 -12.02 8.37 2.37
CA SER A 22 -12.58 9.69 2.17
C SER A 22 -13.03 9.82 0.72
N CYS A 23 -14.31 10.14 0.55
CA CYS A 23 -14.98 10.80 -0.57
C CYS A 23 -14.14 10.94 -1.87
N LEU A 24 -14.73 10.56 -3.02
CA LEU A 24 -14.23 10.65 -4.41
C LEU A 24 -13.43 11.92 -4.82
N ALA A 25 -13.32 12.94 -3.96
CA ALA A 25 -12.63 14.20 -4.19
C ALA A 25 -11.09 14.19 -3.99
N LEU A 26 -10.45 13.12 -3.50
CA LEU A 26 -9.06 13.21 -3.01
C LEU A 26 -7.93 12.74 -3.95
N HIS A 27 -8.17 12.02 -5.05
CA HIS A 27 -7.06 11.64 -5.97
C HIS A 27 -6.97 12.52 -7.20
N TYR A 28 -8.10 13.00 -7.75
CA TYR A 28 -8.06 13.94 -8.88
C TYR A 28 -7.26 15.21 -8.53
N SER A 29 -7.38 15.72 -7.30
CA SER A 29 -6.61 16.88 -6.82
C SER A 29 -5.12 16.59 -6.54
N ALA A 30 -4.70 15.31 -6.51
CA ALA A 30 -3.28 14.93 -6.42
C ALA A 30 -2.53 15.03 -7.76
N PHE A 31 -3.26 15.27 -8.87
CA PHE A 31 -2.73 15.49 -10.22
C PHE A 31 -1.67 16.60 -10.31
N ALA A 32 -1.69 17.58 -9.41
CA ALA A 32 -0.99 18.85 -9.63
C ALA A 32 0.46 18.91 -9.15
N GLN A 33 1.01 17.92 -8.44
CA GLN A 33 2.34 18.07 -7.84
C GLN A 33 3.30 16.94 -8.21
N GLN A 34 4.02 17.17 -9.32
CA GLN A 34 5.24 16.43 -9.61
C GLN A 34 6.28 16.78 -8.55
N THR A 35 6.61 15.81 -7.71
CA THR A 35 7.86 15.86 -6.97
C THR A 35 8.96 15.62 -7.99
N GLY A 36 10.00 16.45 -8.06
CA GLY A 36 11.12 16.19 -8.98
C GLY A 36 11.93 14.93 -8.63
N GLU A 37 11.66 14.33 -7.47
CA GLU A 37 12.41 13.21 -6.88
C GLU A 37 11.47 12.31 -6.07
N LYS A 38 11.87 11.06 -5.84
CA LYS A 38 11.32 10.14 -4.83
C LYS A 38 12.48 9.56 -4.02
N ILE A 39 12.27 9.33 -2.72
CA ILE A 39 13.30 8.87 -1.80
C ILE A 39 12.91 7.56 -1.12
N TYR A 40 13.86 6.64 -1.02
CA TYR A 40 13.78 5.44 -0.18
C TYR A 40 14.94 5.43 0.82
N VAL A 41 14.69 5.01 2.05
CA VAL A 41 15.75 4.81 3.05
C VAL A 41 15.69 3.38 3.57
N HIS A 42 16.80 2.68 3.48
CA HIS A 42 16.96 1.42 4.21
C HIS A 42 17.86 1.62 5.42
N THR A 43 17.66 0.77 6.40
CA THR A 43 18.37 0.75 7.68
C THR A 43 19.06 -0.61 7.84
N ASP A 44 20.09 -0.69 8.67
CA ASP A 44 20.76 -1.97 8.94
C ASP A 44 19.84 -2.94 9.71
N LYS A 45 19.04 -2.41 10.64
CA LYS A 45 18.03 -3.15 11.42
C LYS A 45 16.66 -2.45 11.39
N ASP A 46 15.63 -3.18 11.79
CA ASP A 46 14.28 -2.63 12.05
C ASP A 46 14.01 -2.43 13.56
N GLU A 47 14.85 -3.03 14.41
CA GLU A 47 14.79 -2.91 15.87
C GLU A 47 16.18 -2.59 16.46
N TYR A 48 16.24 -1.69 17.43
CA TYR A 48 17.48 -1.20 18.05
C TYR A 48 17.35 -1.15 19.58
N LEU A 49 18.50 -1.23 20.26
CA LEU A 49 18.60 -0.87 21.66
C LEU A 49 18.89 0.63 21.81
N ALA A 50 18.35 1.25 22.87
CA ALA A 50 18.79 2.58 23.27
C ALA A 50 20.30 2.55 23.60
N GLY A 51 21.07 3.50 23.07
CA GLY A 51 22.53 3.53 23.13
C GLY A 51 23.24 2.95 21.89
N GLU A 52 22.51 2.36 20.94
CA GLU A 52 23.10 1.87 19.68
C GLU A 52 23.17 2.95 18.59
N LEU A 53 23.98 2.68 17.56
CA LEU A 53 23.94 3.40 16.30
C LEU A 53 22.91 2.75 15.36
N LEU A 54 21.99 3.57 14.87
CA LEU A 54 21.11 3.27 13.75
C LEU A 54 21.81 3.71 12.47
N TRP A 55 22.16 2.77 11.59
CA TRP A 55 22.76 3.08 10.30
C TRP A 55 21.69 3.10 9.22
N PHE A 56 21.80 4.03 8.29
CA PHE A 56 20.89 4.11 7.16
C PHE A 56 21.57 4.61 5.90
N ARG A 57 21.05 4.19 4.76
CA ARG A 57 21.40 4.74 3.45
C ARG A 57 20.13 5.13 2.71
N SER A 58 20.14 6.37 2.24
CA SER A 58 19.12 6.95 1.37
C SER A 58 19.41 6.66 -0.09
N HIS A 59 18.35 6.55 -0.88
CA HIS A 59 18.34 6.31 -2.31
C HIS A 59 17.36 7.28 -2.96
N LEU A 60 17.81 8.05 -3.93
CA LEU A 60 17.01 9.00 -4.71
C LEU A 60 16.76 8.43 -6.10
N VAL A 61 15.52 8.46 -6.52
CA VAL A 61 15.10 8.04 -7.85
C VAL A 61 14.25 9.11 -8.51
N ASP A 62 14.30 9.15 -9.84
CA ASP A 62 13.36 9.89 -10.64
C ASP A 62 11.95 9.26 -10.50
N PRO A 63 10.90 10.03 -10.17
CA PRO A 63 9.59 9.46 -9.85
C PRO A 63 8.84 8.91 -11.06
N LEU A 64 9.23 9.30 -12.28
CA LEU A 64 8.64 8.81 -13.52
C LEU A 64 9.27 7.48 -13.93
N SER A 65 10.59 7.47 -14.11
CA SER A 65 11.33 6.29 -14.58
C SER A 65 11.68 5.29 -13.47
N LEU A 66 11.59 5.71 -12.19
CA LEU A 66 12.08 4.98 -11.01
C LEU A 66 13.57 4.59 -11.11
N LYS A 67 14.32 5.28 -11.97
CA LYS A 67 15.76 5.09 -12.12
C LYS A 67 16.50 5.98 -11.11
N PRO A 68 17.71 5.58 -10.70
CA PRO A 68 18.59 6.42 -9.91
C PRO A 68 18.68 7.87 -10.38
N SER A 69 18.48 8.81 -9.46
CA SER A 69 18.67 10.25 -9.75
C SER A 69 20.15 10.61 -9.66
N ALA A 70 20.66 11.35 -10.64
CA ALA A 70 22.01 11.89 -10.61
C ALA A 70 22.13 13.20 -9.79
N ASN A 71 21.01 13.67 -9.21
CA ASN A 71 20.99 14.94 -8.49
C ASN A 71 21.84 14.89 -7.22
N HIS A 72 22.55 15.99 -6.97
CA HIS A 72 23.21 16.23 -5.71
C HIS A 72 22.30 17.08 -4.83
N THR A 73 21.95 16.58 -3.65
CA THR A 73 21.00 17.25 -2.76
C THR A 73 21.26 16.89 -1.31
N ILE A 74 20.56 17.56 -0.40
CA ILE A 74 20.57 17.24 1.02
C ILE A 74 19.30 16.45 1.34
N VAL A 75 19.50 15.26 1.90
CA VAL A 75 18.44 14.46 2.51
C VAL A 75 18.36 14.85 3.97
N TYR A 76 17.21 15.39 4.38
CA TYR A 76 16.87 15.61 5.77
C TYR A 76 16.29 14.33 6.35
N THR A 77 16.77 13.91 7.50
CA THR A 77 16.27 12.74 8.22
C THR A 77 15.84 13.11 9.63
N GLU A 78 14.75 12.52 10.08
CA GLU A 78 14.19 12.77 11.41
C GLU A 78 13.73 11.46 12.03
N LEU A 79 14.02 11.26 13.31
CA LEU A 79 13.44 10.18 14.10
C LEU A 79 12.34 10.77 14.98
N VAL A 80 11.09 10.41 14.70
CA VAL A 80 9.90 11.02 15.31
C VAL A 80 9.24 10.02 16.26
N ASP A 81 8.81 10.45 17.44
CA ASP A 81 8.08 9.60 18.38
C ASP A 81 6.61 9.38 17.97
N SER A 82 5.88 8.55 18.71
CA SER A 82 4.46 8.26 18.45
C SER A 82 3.52 9.45 18.64
N LYS A 83 3.99 10.55 19.25
CA LYS A 83 3.25 11.80 19.42
C LYS A 83 3.59 12.83 18.33
N GLY A 84 4.43 12.47 17.37
CA GLY A 84 4.86 13.37 16.31
C GLY A 84 6.00 14.30 16.71
N LYS A 85 6.62 14.13 17.88
CA LYS A 85 7.77 14.93 18.32
C LYS A 85 9.05 14.40 17.68
N SER A 86 9.78 15.27 17.00
CA SER A 86 11.11 14.95 16.49
C SER A 86 12.09 14.76 17.65
N MET A 87 12.65 13.57 17.77
CA MET A 87 13.61 13.18 18.81
C MET A 87 15.05 13.37 18.36
N LEU A 88 15.33 13.06 17.09
CA LEU A 88 16.64 13.24 16.45
C LEU A 88 16.43 13.83 15.05
N GLN A 89 17.36 14.68 14.62
CA GLN A 89 17.37 15.26 13.27
C GLN A 89 18.76 15.17 12.67
N GLY A 90 18.84 14.92 11.38
CA GLY A 90 20.07 14.73 10.64
C GLY A 90 19.97 15.32 9.24
N LYS A 91 21.14 15.54 8.64
CA LYS A 91 21.28 15.93 7.24
C LYS A 91 22.35 15.04 6.63
N VAL A 92 22.03 14.46 5.49
CA VAL A 92 22.94 13.60 4.73
C VAL A 92 23.09 14.21 3.35
N ALA A 93 24.33 14.47 2.95
CA ALA A 93 24.61 14.81 1.57
C ALA A 93 24.36 13.58 0.70
N SER A 94 23.53 13.70 -0.31
CA SER A 94 23.32 12.67 -1.31
C SER A 94 23.98 13.09 -2.62
N GLY A 95 24.86 12.23 -3.13
CA GLY A 95 25.53 12.38 -4.43
C GLY A 95 25.51 11.05 -5.17
N ASN A 96 25.39 11.08 -6.50
CA ASN A 96 25.19 9.89 -7.31
C ASN A 96 24.10 8.95 -6.76
N ASN A 97 22.87 9.46 -6.56
CA ASN A 97 21.67 8.74 -6.11
C ASN A 97 21.60 8.33 -4.63
N SER A 98 22.69 8.38 -3.85
CA SER A 98 22.70 7.78 -2.51
C SER A 98 23.36 8.68 -1.48
N GLY A 99 23.09 8.40 -0.21
CA GLY A 99 23.66 9.13 0.91
C GLY A 99 23.62 8.31 2.18
N ASP A 100 24.76 8.21 2.86
CA ASP A 100 24.97 7.41 4.07
C ASP A 100 24.87 8.27 5.33
N GLY A 101 24.19 7.74 6.35
CA GLY A 101 24.04 8.43 7.62
C GLY A 101 23.83 7.47 8.78
N SER A 102 23.87 8.06 9.98
CA SER A 102 23.56 7.34 11.20
C SER A 102 22.94 8.23 12.26
N PHE A 103 22.23 7.60 13.19
CA PHE A 103 21.76 8.22 14.41
C PHE A 103 22.30 7.46 15.61
N TYR A 104 23.03 8.15 16.49
CA TYR A 104 23.30 7.63 17.82
C TYR A 104 22.01 7.76 18.65
N LEU A 105 21.43 6.64 19.06
CA LEU A 105 20.21 6.59 19.84
C LEU A 105 20.56 6.87 21.31
N PRO A 106 20.15 7.99 21.93
CA PRO A 106 20.49 8.27 23.32
C PRO A 106 20.03 7.13 24.26
N PRO A 107 20.84 6.72 25.26
CA PRO A 107 20.47 5.69 26.22
C PRO A 107 19.20 5.99 27.02
N GLN A 108 18.76 7.25 27.05
CA GLN A 108 17.55 7.71 27.75
C GLN A 108 16.29 7.64 26.86
N LEU A 109 16.40 7.28 25.58
CA LEU A 109 15.24 7.15 24.70
C LEU A 109 14.27 6.11 25.26
N PRO A 110 12.98 6.45 25.48
CA PRO A 110 12.01 5.47 25.95
C PRO A 110 11.81 4.32 24.96
N SER A 111 11.50 3.14 25.50
CA SER A 111 11.03 2.01 24.69
C SER A 111 9.77 2.40 23.91
N GLY A 112 9.72 2.10 22.62
CA GLY A 112 8.56 2.44 21.79
C GLY A 112 8.80 2.27 20.29
N THR A 113 7.76 2.61 19.53
CA THR A 113 7.82 2.68 18.07
C THR A 113 8.02 4.13 17.64
N TYR A 114 9.05 4.35 16.83
CA TYR A 114 9.42 5.64 16.26
C TYR A 114 9.27 5.59 14.75
N THR A 115 9.14 6.75 14.11
CA THR A 115 9.07 6.88 12.66
C THR A 115 10.33 7.56 12.16
N LEU A 116 11.17 6.83 11.42
CA LEU A 116 12.24 7.41 10.61
C LEU A 116 11.62 8.05 9.38
N THR A 117 11.71 9.38 9.30
CA THR A 117 11.20 10.19 8.20
C THR A 117 12.36 10.73 7.39
N ALA A 118 12.27 10.70 6.06
CA ALA A 118 13.29 11.27 5.19
C ALA A 118 12.68 12.03 4.00
N TYR A 119 13.27 13.18 3.67
CA TYR A 119 12.79 14.05 2.59
C TYR A 119 13.89 14.99 2.07
N THR A 120 13.73 15.48 0.84
CA THR A 120 14.56 16.54 0.22
C THR A 120 13.80 17.86 0.20
N THR A 121 14.46 18.97 -0.15
CA THR A 121 13.79 20.28 -0.23
C THR A 121 12.61 20.30 -1.23
N PRO A 122 12.71 19.72 -2.44
CA PRO A 122 11.56 19.57 -3.34
C PRO A 122 10.40 18.80 -2.72
N LEU A 123 10.68 17.67 -2.05
CA LEU A 123 9.67 16.89 -1.35
C LEU A 123 9.01 17.69 -0.22
N LYS A 124 9.80 18.47 0.53
CA LYS A 124 9.29 19.39 1.57
C LYS A 124 8.31 20.41 1.02
N LYS A 125 8.58 20.98 -0.15
CA LYS A 125 7.67 21.91 -0.84
C LYS A 125 6.39 21.23 -1.33
N ALA A 126 6.50 19.97 -1.74
CA ALA A 126 5.36 19.16 -2.17
C ALA A 126 4.47 18.68 -1.01
N GLY A 127 5.03 18.68 0.20
CA GLY A 127 4.29 18.43 1.43
C GLY A 127 4.52 17.04 2.02
N PRO A 128 4.05 16.82 3.25
CA PRO A 128 4.43 15.68 4.08
C PRO A 128 3.95 14.33 3.57
N LYS A 129 3.00 14.29 2.63
CA LYS A 129 2.52 13.04 2.01
C LYS A 129 3.61 12.35 1.17
N TYR A 130 4.58 13.10 0.66
CA TYR A 130 5.66 12.58 -0.18
C TYR A 130 6.92 12.18 0.60
N TYR A 131 6.89 12.28 1.93
CA TYR A 131 8.04 11.91 2.75
C TYR A 131 8.14 10.40 2.86
N PHE A 132 9.36 9.88 2.77
CA PHE A 132 9.61 8.50 3.16
C PHE A 132 9.38 8.35 4.66
N ARG A 133 8.72 7.27 5.06
CA ARG A 133 8.49 6.91 6.46
C ARG A 133 8.75 5.43 6.66
N LYS A 134 9.54 5.11 7.69
CA LYS A 134 9.80 3.74 8.13
C LYS A 134 9.62 3.64 9.64
N SER A 135 8.89 2.62 10.08
CA SER A 135 8.71 2.32 11.50
C SER A 135 9.98 1.66 12.05
N ILE A 136 10.49 2.18 13.17
CA ILE A 136 11.67 1.69 13.87
C ILE A 136 11.30 1.42 15.33
N ARG A 137 11.60 0.22 15.83
CA ARG A 137 11.37 -0.11 17.23
C ARG A 137 12.64 0.15 18.04
N ILE A 138 12.50 0.87 19.14
CA ILE A 138 13.60 1.10 20.08
C ILE A 138 13.24 0.45 21.41
N ILE A 139 14.17 -0.32 21.96
CA ILE A 139 14.04 -1.00 23.25
C ILE A 139 15.09 -0.41 24.19
N ASN A 140 14.62 0.18 25.29
CA ASN A 140 15.46 0.63 26.37
C ASN A 140 15.45 -0.40 27.49
N THR A 141 16.58 -1.07 27.69
CA THR A 141 16.76 -2.08 28.74
C THR A 141 17.07 -1.49 30.10
N LEU A 142 17.43 -0.20 30.16
CA LEU A 142 17.76 0.54 31.38
C LEU A 142 16.53 1.24 31.97
N SER A 143 15.48 1.46 31.18
CA SER A 143 14.23 2.02 31.68
C SER A 143 13.50 1.00 32.53
N THR A 144 13.42 1.25 33.84
CA THR A 144 12.63 0.47 34.82
C THR A 144 11.13 0.72 34.73
N SER A 145 10.67 1.48 33.72
CA SER A 145 9.26 1.50 33.38
C SER A 145 8.85 0.07 33.13
N LYS A 146 8.14 -0.52 34.11
CA LYS A 146 7.42 -1.77 33.96
C LYS A 146 6.85 -1.78 32.56
N ILE A 147 7.08 -2.87 31.81
CA ILE A 147 6.19 -3.20 30.71
C ILE A 147 4.83 -3.29 31.39
N ILE A 148 4.09 -2.17 31.43
CA ILE A 148 2.69 -2.18 31.81
C ILE A 148 2.12 -3.07 30.71
N PRO A 149 1.66 -4.30 31.02
CA PRO A 149 0.93 -5.06 30.02
C PRO A 149 -0.11 -4.09 29.51
N ALA A 150 -0.10 -3.79 28.21
CA ALA A 150 -1.09 -2.88 27.65
C ALA A 150 -2.42 -3.41 28.19
N ALA A 151 -3.07 -2.63 29.07
CA ALA A 151 -4.35 -3.03 29.64
C ALA A 151 -5.16 -3.46 28.42
N GLN A 152 -5.72 -4.67 28.43
CA GLN A 152 -6.52 -5.21 27.33
C GLN A 152 -7.65 -4.22 27.08
N LYS A 153 -7.35 -3.21 26.26
CA LYS A 153 -8.26 -2.15 25.91
C LYS A 153 -9.11 -2.85 24.88
N GLN A 154 -10.32 -3.20 25.31
CA GLN A 154 -11.36 -3.85 24.53
C GLN A 154 -11.21 -3.39 23.07
N THR A 155 -10.68 -4.29 22.24
CA THR A 155 -10.16 -3.91 20.92
C THR A 155 -11.36 -3.56 20.07
N THR A 156 -11.69 -2.27 19.99
CA THR A 156 -12.69 -1.79 19.05
C THR A 156 -12.05 -1.87 17.67
N ALA A 157 -12.13 -3.04 17.04
CA ALA A 157 -11.56 -3.24 15.72
C ALA A 157 -12.06 -2.17 14.75
N PHE A 158 -11.15 -1.57 13.98
CA PHE A 158 -11.53 -0.74 12.86
C PHE A 158 -12.02 -1.63 11.73
N ILE A 159 -13.28 -1.46 11.33
CA ILE A 159 -13.89 -2.22 10.24
C ILE A 159 -14.21 -1.25 9.11
N GLY A 160 -13.70 -1.51 7.91
CA GLY A 160 -13.97 -0.70 6.71
C GLY A 160 -14.60 -1.55 5.62
N PHE A 161 -15.58 -1.01 4.89
CA PHE A 161 -16.20 -1.63 3.73
C PHE A 161 -16.05 -0.70 2.52
N PHE A 162 -15.64 -1.26 1.40
CA PHE A 162 -15.18 -0.50 0.25
C PHE A 162 -15.70 -1.15 -1.04
N PRO A 163 -16.82 -0.65 -1.57
CA PRO A 163 -17.34 -1.08 -2.86
C PRO A 163 -16.32 -0.91 -3.98
N GLU A 164 -16.26 -1.87 -4.90
CA GLU A 164 -15.41 -1.77 -6.07
C GLU A 164 -15.80 -0.55 -6.92
N GLY A 165 -14.86 0.38 -7.13
CA GLY A 165 -15.11 1.64 -7.84
C GLY A 165 -15.70 2.77 -7.00
N GLY A 166 -15.98 2.53 -5.71
CA GLY A 166 -16.44 3.53 -4.75
C GLY A 166 -17.95 3.56 -4.51
N ASN A 167 -18.77 3.10 -5.46
CA ASN A 167 -20.24 3.11 -5.36
C ASN A 167 -20.83 1.70 -5.47
N VAL A 168 -22.09 1.54 -5.04
CA VAL A 168 -22.89 0.33 -5.25
C VAL A 168 -24.12 0.69 -6.09
N LEU A 169 -24.33 -0.03 -7.19
CA LEU A 169 -25.56 0.08 -7.98
C LEU A 169 -26.65 -0.82 -7.40
N THR A 170 -27.82 -0.26 -7.18
CA THR A 170 -28.98 -1.01 -6.71
C THR A 170 -29.39 -2.09 -7.73
N GLY A 171 -29.65 -3.30 -7.23
CA GLY A 171 -30.03 -4.46 -8.02
C GLY A 171 -28.86 -5.18 -8.70
N GLU A 172 -27.63 -4.68 -8.56
CA GLU A 172 -26.45 -5.29 -9.19
C GLU A 172 -25.51 -5.95 -8.19
N LEU A 173 -24.95 -7.09 -8.61
CA LEU A 173 -23.93 -7.79 -7.86
C LEU A 173 -22.63 -6.99 -7.85
N THR A 174 -22.26 -6.47 -6.69
CA THR A 174 -21.07 -5.64 -6.49
C THR A 174 -20.07 -6.37 -5.61
N LYS A 175 -18.79 -6.31 -5.97
CA LYS A 175 -17.71 -6.76 -5.09
C LYS A 175 -17.42 -5.68 -4.06
N VAL A 176 -17.35 -6.06 -2.79
CA VAL A 176 -17.02 -5.18 -1.68
C VAL A 176 -15.77 -5.71 -1.01
N GLY A 177 -14.70 -4.92 -1.05
CA GLY A 177 -13.53 -5.17 -0.21
C GLY A 177 -13.84 -4.78 1.23
N PHE A 178 -13.25 -5.46 2.21
CA PHE A 178 -13.32 -5.03 3.60
C PHE A 178 -11.99 -5.23 4.33
N CYS A 179 -11.77 -4.42 5.37
CA CYS A 179 -10.67 -4.61 6.34
C CYS A 179 -11.19 -4.72 7.76
N VAL A 180 -10.47 -5.48 8.57
CA VAL A 180 -10.60 -5.53 10.03
C VAL A 180 -9.21 -5.32 10.61
N LEU A 181 -8.98 -4.15 11.20
CA LEU A 181 -7.66 -3.71 11.68
C LEU A 181 -7.70 -3.35 13.16
N GLU A 182 -6.59 -3.58 13.86
CA GLU A 182 -6.39 -2.99 15.19
C GLU A 182 -6.18 -1.47 15.04
N PRO A 183 -6.93 -0.59 15.73
CA PRO A 183 -6.87 0.85 15.48
C PRO A 183 -5.51 1.49 15.67
N ALA A 184 -4.74 1.00 16.66
CA ALA A 184 -3.46 1.58 17.06
C ALA A 184 -2.30 1.10 16.18
N SER A 185 -2.10 -0.22 16.06
CA SER A 185 -1.00 -0.77 15.26
C SER A 185 -1.31 -0.89 13.77
N LYS A 186 -2.58 -0.72 13.36
CA LYS A 186 -3.09 -0.97 11.99
C LYS A 186 -2.89 -2.40 11.51
N LYS A 187 -2.56 -3.33 12.40
CA LYS A 187 -2.41 -4.74 12.07
C LYS A 187 -3.75 -5.37 11.71
N GLY A 188 -3.71 -6.27 10.74
CA GLY A 188 -4.81 -7.13 10.38
C GLY A 188 -5.28 -8.02 11.52
N LEU A 189 -6.59 -8.04 11.75
CA LEU A 189 -7.26 -8.96 12.66
C LEU A 189 -8.01 -10.01 11.85
N GLN A 190 -7.95 -11.27 12.27
CA GLN A 190 -8.76 -12.33 11.66
C GLN A 190 -10.21 -12.22 12.16
N ALA A 191 -11.14 -12.31 11.22
CA ALA A 191 -12.57 -12.20 11.49
C ALA A 191 -13.41 -12.93 10.44
N SER A 192 -14.62 -13.32 10.83
CA SER A 192 -15.68 -13.74 9.91
C SER A 192 -16.96 -12.96 10.19
N GLY A 193 -17.86 -12.89 9.23
CA GLY A 193 -19.08 -12.13 9.41
C GLY A 193 -20.14 -12.36 8.35
N VAL A 194 -21.29 -11.77 8.61
CA VAL A 194 -22.45 -11.78 7.71
C VAL A 194 -22.98 -10.37 7.54
N ILE A 195 -23.53 -10.09 6.37
CA ILE A 195 -24.36 -8.91 6.12
C ILE A 195 -25.81 -9.36 6.21
N THR A 196 -26.61 -8.69 7.02
CA THR A 196 -28.05 -8.91 7.15
C THR A 196 -28.84 -7.69 6.70
N ASN A 197 -30.03 -7.90 6.16
CA ASN A 197 -30.97 -6.82 5.87
C ASN A 197 -31.89 -6.51 7.08
N GLU A 198 -32.86 -5.61 6.89
CA GLU A 198 -33.84 -5.24 7.92
C GLU A 198 -34.76 -6.39 8.36
N LYS A 199 -34.90 -7.43 7.53
CA LYS A 199 -35.65 -8.66 7.85
C LYS A 199 -34.82 -9.70 8.61
N ASN A 200 -33.55 -9.37 8.93
CA ASN A 200 -32.54 -10.28 9.46
C ASN A 200 -32.15 -11.45 8.53
N ASP A 201 -32.47 -11.34 7.23
CA ASP A 201 -32.02 -12.31 6.24
C ASP A 201 -30.53 -12.08 5.95
N THR A 202 -29.76 -13.17 5.86
CA THR A 202 -28.35 -13.10 5.48
C THR A 202 -28.21 -12.91 3.98
N VAL A 203 -27.73 -11.73 3.57
CA VAL A 203 -27.56 -11.35 2.15
C VAL A 203 -26.12 -11.47 1.66
N ALA A 204 -25.13 -11.56 2.56
CA ALA A 204 -23.76 -11.90 2.22
C ALA A 204 -23.02 -12.54 3.40
N ARG A 205 -21.97 -13.30 3.10
CA ARG A 205 -21.02 -13.87 4.09
C ARG A 205 -19.60 -13.49 3.71
N PHE A 206 -18.76 -13.26 4.70
CA PHE A 206 -17.37 -12.89 4.46
C PHE A 206 -16.45 -13.42 5.56
N GLN A 207 -15.17 -13.59 5.20
CA GLN A 207 -14.11 -13.96 6.12
C GLN A 207 -12.82 -13.29 5.67
N THR A 208 -12.04 -12.80 6.63
CA THR A 208 -10.73 -12.22 6.36
C THR A 208 -9.82 -13.28 5.74
N LEU A 209 -9.08 -12.89 4.70
CA LEU A 209 -8.08 -13.72 4.06
C LEU A 209 -6.73 -13.54 4.78
N ARG A 210 -5.94 -12.53 4.40
CA ARG A 210 -4.68 -12.18 5.05
C ARG A 210 -4.68 -10.73 5.47
N PHE A 211 -3.91 -10.41 6.52
CA PHE A 211 -3.73 -9.04 7.03
C PHE A 211 -5.07 -8.35 7.37
N GLY A 212 -6.06 -9.13 7.80
CA GLY A 212 -7.40 -8.62 8.10
C GLY A 212 -8.17 -8.10 6.89
N LEU A 213 -7.69 -8.34 5.67
CA LEU A 213 -8.33 -7.93 4.43
C LEU A 213 -9.14 -9.09 3.85
N GLY A 214 -10.24 -8.77 3.20
CA GLY A 214 -11.01 -9.73 2.43
C GLY A 214 -11.92 -9.05 1.42
N GLN A 215 -12.73 -9.85 0.75
CA GLN A 215 -13.77 -9.37 -0.15
C GLN A 215 -14.98 -10.29 -0.08
N PHE A 216 -16.16 -9.74 -0.41
CA PHE A 216 -17.37 -10.50 -0.66
C PHE A 216 -18.16 -9.87 -1.81
N THR A 217 -19.17 -10.56 -2.30
CA THR A 217 -20.12 -10.01 -3.26
C THR A 217 -21.45 -9.73 -2.58
N PHE A 218 -22.11 -8.65 -2.99
CA PHE A 218 -23.33 -8.15 -2.37
C PHE A 218 -24.18 -7.40 -3.39
N THR A 219 -25.50 -7.52 -3.27
CA THR A 219 -26.48 -6.84 -4.13
C THR A 219 -27.37 -5.95 -3.28
N ALA A 220 -27.21 -4.63 -3.40
CA ALA A 220 -28.05 -3.68 -2.68
C ALA A 220 -29.47 -3.65 -3.27
N GLN A 221 -30.48 -3.59 -2.43
CA GLN A 221 -31.85 -3.26 -2.79
C GLN A 221 -32.14 -1.80 -2.51
N LYS A 222 -33.15 -1.27 -3.19
CA LYS A 222 -33.53 0.13 -3.06
C LYS A 222 -34.07 0.40 -1.66
N ASP A 223 -33.59 1.46 -1.03
CA ASP A 223 -34.04 1.95 0.28
C ASP A 223 -33.92 0.94 1.44
N GLU A 224 -33.20 -0.16 1.27
CA GLU A 224 -32.98 -1.18 2.30
C GLU A 224 -31.69 -0.88 3.08
N LYS A 225 -31.72 -1.11 4.40
CA LYS A 225 -30.57 -0.95 5.28
C LYS A 225 -29.93 -2.29 5.61
N TYR A 226 -28.63 -2.25 5.82
CA TYR A 226 -27.85 -3.46 6.09
C TYR A 226 -26.99 -3.31 7.34
N MET A 227 -26.77 -4.43 8.01
CA MET A 227 -25.93 -4.52 9.19
C MET A 227 -24.89 -5.62 8.99
N ALA A 228 -23.64 -5.30 9.26
CA ALA A 228 -22.59 -6.28 9.36
C ALA A 228 -22.52 -6.81 10.80
N SER A 229 -22.60 -8.14 10.95
CA SER A 229 -22.32 -8.84 12.20
C SER A 229 -20.99 -9.59 12.05
N ILE A 230 -20.00 -9.22 12.84
CA ILE A 230 -18.60 -9.67 12.74
C ILE A 230 -18.21 -10.40 14.02
N VAL A 231 -17.49 -11.51 13.86
CA VAL A 231 -16.91 -12.29 14.94
C VAL A 231 -15.39 -12.31 14.75
N LEU A 232 -14.66 -11.78 15.72
CA LEU A 232 -13.19 -11.84 15.78
C LEU A 232 -12.74 -13.21 16.30
N ASN A 233 -11.47 -13.56 16.07
CA ASN A 233 -10.89 -14.83 16.54
C ASN A 233 -10.94 -15.05 18.07
N ASP A 234 -11.00 -13.99 18.85
CA ASP A 234 -11.13 -14.07 20.32
C ASP A 234 -12.59 -14.25 20.79
N GLY A 235 -13.53 -14.39 19.84
CA GLY A 235 -14.96 -14.52 20.10
C GLY A 235 -15.71 -13.19 20.23
N THR A 236 -15.01 -12.05 20.19
CA THR A 236 -15.64 -10.73 20.25
C THR A 236 -16.61 -10.53 19.09
N GLN A 237 -17.84 -10.13 19.42
CA GLN A 237 -18.88 -9.83 18.44
C GLN A 237 -19.04 -8.33 18.25
N ILE A 238 -19.06 -7.89 17.00
CA ILE A 238 -19.20 -6.48 16.62
C ILE A 238 -20.35 -6.36 15.64
N LYS A 239 -21.24 -5.39 15.88
CA LYS A 239 -22.25 -4.97 14.91
C LYS A 239 -21.90 -3.60 14.37
N LYS A 240 -21.96 -3.44 13.06
CA LYS A 240 -21.69 -2.17 12.38
C LYS A 240 -22.71 -1.96 11.26
N GLU A 241 -23.23 -0.74 11.14
CA GLU A 241 -24.05 -0.38 9.99
C GLU A 241 -23.23 -0.53 8.70
N PHE A 242 -23.79 -1.23 7.73
CA PHE A 242 -23.24 -1.35 6.39
C PHE A 242 -24.09 -0.51 5.45
N THR A 243 -23.68 0.75 5.27
CA THR A 243 -24.34 1.68 4.36
C THR A 243 -23.56 1.67 3.04
N PRO A 244 -23.95 0.85 2.04
CA PRO A 244 -23.34 0.96 0.72
C PRO A 244 -23.55 2.38 0.19
N LEU A 245 -22.54 2.98 -0.43
CA LEU A 245 -22.67 4.27 -1.09
C LEU A 245 -23.59 4.10 -2.31
N THR A 246 -24.89 4.29 -2.12
CA THR A 246 -25.92 4.24 -3.16
C THR A 246 -26.20 5.66 -3.65
N GLY A 247 -25.77 5.97 -4.86
CA GLY A 247 -26.03 7.27 -5.50
C GLY A 247 -27.27 7.26 -6.38
N ASN A 248 -28.06 8.33 -6.35
CA ASN A 248 -29.17 8.55 -7.30
C ASN A 248 -28.67 8.74 -8.75
N ASN A 249 -27.39 9.12 -8.92
CA ASN A 249 -26.63 9.18 -10.18
C ASN A 249 -25.36 8.32 -10.05
N ALA A 250 -25.52 7.04 -9.70
CA ALA A 250 -24.37 6.19 -9.44
C ALA A 250 -23.77 5.63 -10.74
N TYR A 251 -22.47 5.85 -10.87
CA TYR A 251 -21.58 5.11 -11.75
C TYR A 251 -20.94 3.99 -10.94
N ALA A 252 -20.58 2.88 -11.59
CA ALA A 252 -19.76 1.84 -11.00
C ALA A 252 -18.67 1.39 -11.96
N LEU A 253 -17.52 1.05 -11.38
CA LEU A 253 -16.33 0.61 -12.10
C LEU A 253 -15.82 -0.66 -11.45
N SER A 254 -15.71 -1.73 -12.23
CA SER A 254 -15.08 -2.99 -11.78
C SER A 254 -13.99 -3.41 -12.75
N VAL A 255 -12.92 -3.99 -12.23
CA VAL A 255 -11.78 -4.39 -13.05
C VAL A 255 -11.41 -5.83 -12.73
N SER A 256 -11.30 -6.65 -13.78
CA SER A 256 -10.74 -8.00 -13.68
C SER A 256 -9.42 -8.09 -14.42
N GLU A 257 -8.47 -8.76 -13.77
CA GLU A 257 -7.16 -9.03 -14.34
C GLU A 257 -7.21 -10.32 -15.16
N GLN A 258 -6.79 -10.24 -16.42
CA GLN A 258 -6.44 -11.40 -17.24
C GLN A 258 -4.93 -11.42 -17.48
N ASN A 259 -4.39 -12.44 -18.17
CA ASN A 259 -2.94 -12.60 -18.30
C ASN A 259 -2.25 -11.34 -18.85
N ASN A 260 -2.67 -10.84 -20.03
CA ASN A 260 -1.99 -9.72 -20.72
C ASN A 260 -2.76 -8.38 -20.71
N HIS A 261 -4.01 -8.37 -20.23
CA HIS A 261 -4.86 -7.18 -20.24
C HIS A 261 -5.70 -7.06 -18.98
N PHE A 262 -6.19 -5.86 -18.71
CA PHE A 262 -7.27 -5.61 -17.76
C PHE A 262 -8.59 -5.50 -18.54
N LEU A 263 -9.64 -6.10 -17.99
CA LEU A 263 -11.01 -5.93 -18.45
C LEU A 263 -11.73 -4.98 -17.47
N ILE A 264 -12.08 -3.80 -17.96
CA ILE A 264 -12.76 -2.75 -17.23
C ILE A 264 -14.24 -2.83 -17.58
N LYS A 265 -15.11 -2.95 -16.59
CA LYS A 265 -16.56 -2.87 -16.78
C LYS A 265 -17.07 -1.61 -16.12
N SER A 266 -17.56 -0.70 -16.95
CA SER A 266 -18.20 0.56 -16.52
C SER A 266 -19.71 0.38 -16.57
N ARG A 267 -20.41 0.79 -15.52
CA ARG A 267 -21.86 0.66 -15.39
C ARG A 267 -22.46 1.94 -14.85
N VAL A 268 -23.72 2.17 -15.18
CA VAL A 268 -24.51 3.30 -14.70
C VAL A 268 -25.90 2.82 -14.31
N ASN A 269 -26.54 3.54 -13.39
CA ASN A 269 -27.94 3.29 -13.12
C ASN A 269 -28.84 3.65 -14.33
N GLN A 270 -30.09 3.16 -14.30
CA GLN A 270 -31.03 3.34 -15.42
C GLN A 270 -31.33 4.81 -15.72
N THR A 271 -31.36 5.68 -14.72
CA THR A 271 -31.65 7.12 -14.89
C THR A 271 -30.61 7.81 -15.78
N ILE A 272 -29.32 7.46 -15.61
CA ILE A 272 -28.23 8.00 -16.44
C ILE A 272 -28.22 7.37 -17.84
N ALA A 273 -28.46 6.07 -17.94
CA ALA A 273 -28.43 5.34 -19.22
C ALA A 273 -29.44 5.88 -20.24
N VAL A 274 -30.65 6.23 -19.80
CA VAL A 274 -31.75 6.74 -20.65
C VAL A 274 -31.42 8.09 -21.30
N ASN A 275 -30.52 8.88 -20.71
CA ASN A 275 -30.15 10.20 -21.23
C ASN A 275 -28.95 10.19 -22.20
N GLY A 276 -28.41 9.01 -22.53
CA GLY A 276 -27.31 8.86 -23.48
C GLY A 276 -26.02 9.54 -23.00
N SER A 277 -25.32 8.88 -22.08
CA SER A 277 -24.19 9.50 -21.38
C SER A 277 -22.86 9.14 -22.04
N LYS A 278 -22.21 10.15 -22.63
CA LYS A 278 -20.78 10.09 -22.91
C LYS A 278 -20.01 10.01 -21.59
N ALA A 279 -18.96 9.21 -21.57
CA ALA A 279 -18.06 9.12 -20.44
C ALA A 279 -16.64 8.86 -20.92
N TYR A 280 -15.67 8.97 -20.03
CA TYR A 280 -14.26 8.77 -20.37
C TYR A 280 -13.58 7.85 -19.35
N LEU A 281 -12.75 6.93 -19.84
CA LEU A 281 -11.82 6.19 -18.99
C LEU A 281 -10.43 6.82 -19.12
N LEU A 282 -9.95 7.37 -18.02
CA LEU A 282 -8.60 7.91 -17.88
C LEU A 282 -7.74 6.90 -17.12
N PHE A 283 -6.62 6.49 -17.73
CA PHE A 283 -5.62 5.62 -17.14
C PHE A 283 -4.38 6.44 -16.79
N HIS A 284 -4.01 6.41 -15.52
CA HIS A 284 -2.92 7.22 -14.98
C HIS A 284 -1.94 6.36 -14.18
N ALA A 285 -0.65 6.46 -14.50
CA ALA A 285 0.41 5.77 -13.77
C ALA A 285 1.67 6.64 -13.74
N GLN A 286 2.43 6.60 -12.64
CA GLN A 286 3.70 7.33 -12.50
C GLN A 286 3.59 8.81 -12.87
N ASN A 287 2.55 9.51 -12.38
CA ASN A 287 2.29 10.94 -12.69
C ASN A 287 2.13 11.26 -14.19
N GLN A 288 1.71 10.30 -15.01
CA GLN A 288 1.44 10.46 -16.44
C GLN A 288 0.09 9.86 -16.83
N SER A 289 -0.65 10.57 -17.70
CA SER A 289 -1.77 9.98 -18.43
C SER A 289 -1.20 8.96 -19.43
N LYS A 290 -1.55 7.69 -19.24
CA LYS A 290 -1.10 6.58 -20.08
C LYS A 290 -2.06 6.33 -21.23
N HIS A 291 -3.36 6.53 -20.99
CA HIS A 291 -4.41 6.31 -21.97
C HIS A 291 -5.68 7.09 -21.60
N LEU A 292 -6.40 7.57 -22.61
CA LEU A 292 -7.72 8.20 -22.46
C LEU A 292 -8.60 7.70 -23.59
N VAL A 293 -9.80 7.24 -23.24
CA VAL A 293 -10.77 6.74 -24.23
C VAL A 293 -12.17 7.25 -23.90
N GLU A 294 -12.89 7.72 -24.93
CA GLU A 294 -14.32 8.00 -24.84
C GLU A 294 -15.09 6.68 -24.92
N ILE A 295 -16.03 6.51 -24.00
CA ILE A 295 -16.93 5.35 -23.93
C ILE A 295 -18.39 5.81 -23.94
N ASP A 296 -19.26 4.90 -24.33
CA ASP A 296 -20.69 5.13 -24.42
C ASP A 296 -21.43 4.24 -23.42
N LEU A 297 -22.22 4.86 -22.53
CA LEU A 297 -22.96 4.20 -21.46
C LEU A 297 -24.49 4.15 -21.73
N LYS A 298 -24.90 4.22 -23.01
CA LYS A 298 -26.29 4.29 -23.48
C LYS A 298 -27.20 3.09 -23.13
N GLU A 299 -26.66 1.92 -22.81
CA GLU A 299 -27.47 0.71 -22.60
C GLU A 299 -27.54 0.31 -21.12
N LYS A 300 -28.68 -0.26 -20.71
CA LYS A 300 -28.83 -0.92 -19.41
C LYS A 300 -27.93 -2.17 -19.40
N GLY A 301 -26.72 -2.02 -18.87
CA GLY A 301 -25.70 -3.07 -18.86
C GLY A 301 -24.31 -2.54 -18.51
N SER A 302 -23.27 -3.32 -18.86
CA SER A 302 -21.87 -2.91 -18.72
C SER A 302 -21.25 -2.55 -20.06
N HIS A 303 -20.56 -1.41 -20.09
CA HIS A 303 -19.58 -1.14 -21.13
C HIS A 303 -18.26 -1.81 -20.74
N ASP A 304 -17.87 -2.81 -21.52
CA ASP A 304 -16.64 -3.57 -21.31
C ASP A 304 -15.53 -2.97 -22.18
N TYR A 305 -14.46 -2.51 -21.54
CA TYR A 305 -13.26 -1.97 -22.20
C TYR A 305 -12.04 -2.82 -21.84
N GLN A 306 -11.25 -3.18 -22.84
CA GLN A 306 -10.02 -3.94 -22.65
C GLN A 306 -8.79 -3.07 -22.90
N ILE A 307 -7.81 -3.13 -21.99
CA ILE A 307 -6.51 -2.47 -22.16
C ILE A 307 -5.36 -3.43 -21.87
N ASP A 308 -4.41 -3.49 -22.80
CA ASP A 308 -3.18 -4.26 -22.62
C ASP A 308 -2.32 -3.66 -21.53
N LYS A 309 -1.78 -4.51 -20.64
CA LYS A 309 -0.94 -4.08 -19.51
C LYS A 309 0.30 -3.30 -19.97
N ASN A 310 0.84 -3.65 -21.13
CA ASN A 310 2.01 -2.98 -21.71
C ASN A 310 1.77 -1.48 -22.02
N LYS A 311 0.52 -1.06 -22.27
CA LYS A 311 0.18 0.36 -22.48
C LYS A 311 0.23 1.17 -21.19
N LEU A 312 0.05 0.52 -20.04
CA LEU A 312 0.02 1.16 -18.74
C LEU A 312 1.42 1.29 -18.13
N GLY A 313 2.32 0.37 -18.51
CA GLY A 313 3.61 0.21 -17.86
C GLY A 313 3.49 -0.51 -16.52
N ASP A 314 4.61 -0.61 -15.83
CA ASP A 314 4.72 -1.34 -14.58
C ASP A 314 4.23 -0.52 -13.37
N GLY A 315 3.80 -1.20 -12.30
CA GLY A 315 3.38 -0.60 -11.04
C GLY A 315 1.89 -0.30 -10.93
N VAL A 316 1.56 0.64 -10.04
CA VAL A 316 0.18 1.06 -9.76
C VAL A 316 -0.34 1.98 -10.87
N THR A 317 -1.50 1.62 -11.43
CA THR A 317 -2.29 2.45 -12.35
C THR A 317 -3.62 2.78 -11.69
N THR A 318 -3.99 4.06 -11.69
CA THR A 318 -5.33 4.54 -11.35
C THR A 318 -6.17 4.63 -12.61
N ILE A 319 -7.34 4.01 -12.58
CA ILE A 319 -8.36 4.06 -13.62
C ILE A 319 -9.47 4.95 -13.08
N THR A 320 -9.71 6.09 -13.73
CA THR A 320 -10.75 7.04 -13.35
C THR A 320 -11.83 7.05 -14.43
N LEU A 321 -13.08 6.81 -14.03
CA LEU A 321 -14.24 7.03 -14.87
C LEU A 321 -14.66 8.49 -14.69
N LEU A 322 -14.72 9.22 -15.80
CA LEU A 322 -15.18 10.60 -15.87
C LEU A 322 -16.55 10.63 -16.56
N ASP A 323 -17.45 11.50 -16.11
CA ASP A 323 -18.73 11.71 -16.78
C ASP A 323 -18.60 12.60 -18.04
N ALA A 324 -19.73 13.02 -18.61
CA ALA A 324 -19.77 13.85 -19.81
C ALA A 324 -19.12 15.24 -19.62
N ASP A 325 -19.15 15.77 -18.40
CA ASP A 325 -18.54 17.04 -18.02
C ASP A 325 -17.06 16.88 -17.63
N ARG A 326 -16.54 15.64 -17.71
CA ARG A 326 -15.19 15.21 -17.34
C ARG A 326 -14.92 15.27 -15.83
N GLU A 327 -15.97 15.21 -15.02
CA GLU A 327 -15.85 15.11 -13.58
C GLU A 327 -15.62 13.64 -13.15
N PRO A 328 -14.71 13.38 -12.18
CA PRO A 328 -14.43 12.03 -11.72
C PRO A 328 -15.59 11.45 -10.89
N VAL A 329 -16.13 10.32 -11.37
CA VAL A 329 -17.32 9.66 -10.79
C VAL A 329 -17.04 8.27 -10.22
N CYS A 330 -15.94 7.60 -10.61
CA CYS A 330 -15.41 6.37 -10.01
C CYS A 330 -13.89 6.32 -10.14
N GLU A 331 -13.23 5.64 -9.21
CA GLU A 331 -11.79 5.35 -9.29
C GLU A 331 -11.50 3.90 -8.91
N ARG A 332 -10.55 3.29 -9.63
CA ARG A 332 -10.04 1.95 -9.32
C ARG A 332 -8.54 1.86 -9.56
N LEU A 333 -7.80 1.42 -8.56
CA LEU A 333 -6.38 1.10 -8.71
C LEU A 333 -6.18 -0.35 -9.15
N VAL A 334 -5.24 -0.55 -10.07
CA VAL A 334 -4.73 -1.87 -10.48
C VAL A 334 -3.21 -1.88 -10.38
N PHE A 335 -2.63 -3.06 -10.14
CA PHE A 335 -1.18 -3.22 -10.07
C PHE A 335 -0.71 -4.11 -11.22
N ASN A 336 0.05 -3.53 -12.15
CA ASN A 336 0.77 -4.32 -13.14
C ASN A 336 2.12 -4.73 -12.55
N THR A 337 2.32 -6.02 -12.34
CA THR A 337 3.57 -6.51 -11.73
C THR A 337 4.70 -6.32 -12.73
N PRO A 338 5.81 -5.65 -12.36
CA PRO A 338 6.93 -5.50 -13.28
C PRO A 338 7.44 -6.88 -13.71
N THR A 339 7.48 -7.11 -15.02
CA THR A 339 7.86 -8.40 -15.63
C THR A 339 9.35 -8.48 -15.93
N THR A 340 10.04 -7.34 -15.95
CA THR A 340 11.48 -7.29 -16.10
C THR A 340 12.11 -7.86 -14.84
N PRO A 341 12.92 -8.94 -14.93
CA PRO A 341 13.70 -9.37 -13.79
C PRO A 341 14.66 -8.23 -13.44
N THR A 342 14.39 -7.50 -12.36
CA THR A 342 15.49 -6.84 -11.64
C THR A 342 16.38 -8.00 -11.21
N GLY A 343 17.51 -8.19 -11.90
CA GLY A 343 18.38 -9.35 -11.68
C GLY A 343 18.50 -9.63 -10.18
N SER A 344 18.10 -10.83 -9.75
CA SER A 344 18.10 -11.14 -8.33
C SER A 344 19.56 -11.22 -7.86
N ILE A 345 19.92 -10.49 -6.82
CA ILE A 345 21.26 -10.61 -6.23
C ILE A 345 21.30 -11.96 -5.51
N VAL A 346 22.21 -12.82 -5.94
CA VAL A 346 22.52 -14.08 -5.28
C VAL A 346 23.72 -13.82 -4.39
N VAL A 347 23.54 -14.03 -3.09
CA VAL A 347 24.61 -13.95 -2.11
C VAL A 347 24.98 -15.36 -1.69
N LYS A 348 26.26 -15.70 -1.84
CA LYS A 348 26.84 -16.97 -1.40
C LYS A 348 27.95 -16.71 -0.40
N THR A 349 28.09 -17.65 0.52
CA THR A 349 29.21 -17.72 1.44
C THR A 349 30.05 -18.95 1.11
N ASP A 350 31.32 -18.91 1.49
CA ASP A 350 32.25 -20.04 1.29
C ASP A 350 31.88 -21.28 2.12
N LYS A 351 31.17 -21.10 3.24
CA LYS A 351 30.65 -22.17 4.10
C LYS A 351 29.23 -21.89 4.59
N THR A 352 28.56 -22.92 5.10
CA THR A 352 27.22 -22.83 5.70
C THR A 352 27.25 -22.68 7.22
N VAL A 353 28.37 -23.02 7.86
CA VAL A 353 28.60 -22.91 9.30
C VAL A 353 30.00 -22.35 9.51
N PHE A 354 30.12 -21.39 10.43
CA PHE A 354 31.36 -20.69 10.75
C PHE A 354 31.63 -20.73 12.25
N THR A 355 32.91 -20.71 12.61
CA THR A 355 33.35 -20.57 14.00
C THR A 355 33.53 -19.10 14.38
N LYS A 356 33.66 -18.83 15.69
CA LYS A 356 33.78 -17.46 16.20
C LYS A 356 35.04 -16.78 15.65
N ARG A 357 34.86 -15.62 15.00
CA ARG A 357 35.93 -14.80 14.37
C ARG A 357 36.64 -15.46 13.20
N GLU A 358 36.04 -16.48 12.59
CA GLU A 358 36.49 -17.02 11.32
C GLU A 358 36.33 -15.98 10.20
N ASN A 359 37.26 -15.95 9.25
CA ASN A 359 37.13 -15.13 8.05
C ASN A 359 36.02 -15.71 7.16
N ILE A 360 35.13 -14.86 6.67
CA ILE A 360 33.99 -15.24 5.83
C ILE A 360 34.15 -14.56 4.48
N ARG A 361 34.16 -15.36 3.41
CA ARG A 361 34.15 -14.82 2.05
C ARG A 361 32.70 -14.78 1.54
N ILE A 362 32.24 -13.57 1.24
CA ILE A 362 30.91 -13.33 0.69
C ILE A 362 31.04 -12.99 -0.79
N GLU A 363 30.36 -13.74 -1.64
CA GLU A 363 30.27 -13.50 -3.07
C GLU A 363 28.85 -13.07 -3.42
N ALA A 364 28.72 -11.89 -4.02
CA ALA A 364 27.46 -11.37 -4.51
C ALA A 364 27.51 -11.28 -6.03
N SER A 365 26.52 -11.86 -6.71
CA SER A 365 26.40 -11.81 -8.16
C SER A 365 24.96 -11.54 -8.59
N LEU A 366 24.80 -10.89 -9.74
CA LEU A 366 23.49 -10.75 -10.38
C LEU A 366 23.14 -12.07 -11.06
N ASN A 367 21.93 -12.56 -10.81
CA ASN A 367 21.39 -13.71 -11.52
C ASN A 367 20.93 -13.28 -12.92
N ASN A 368 21.46 -13.92 -13.97
CA ASN A 368 21.13 -13.68 -15.38
C ASN A 368 21.10 -12.18 -15.74
N PRO A 369 22.20 -11.43 -15.56
CA PRO A 369 22.22 -10.01 -15.92
C PRO A 369 21.95 -9.88 -17.42
N THR A 370 20.99 -9.04 -17.78
CA THR A 370 20.73 -8.66 -19.18
C THR A 370 21.86 -7.79 -19.75
N ASP A 371 22.68 -7.21 -18.87
CA ASP A 371 23.83 -6.38 -19.19
C ASP A 371 24.96 -6.64 -18.19
N THR A 372 26.05 -7.25 -18.66
CA THR A 372 27.22 -7.60 -17.86
C THR A 372 28.18 -6.42 -17.64
N THR A 373 27.92 -5.28 -18.28
CA THR A 373 28.74 -4.07 -18.14
C THR A 373 28.28 -3.15 -17.01
N GLN A 374 27.14 -3.44 -16.39
CA GLN A 374 26.60 -2.61 -15.31
C GLN A 374 27.37 -2.81 -14.00
N SER A 375 27.88 -1.70 -13.45
CA SER A 375 28.37 -1.65 -12.09
C SER A 375 27.21 -1.70 -11.10
N PHE A 376 27.25 -2.61 -10.14
CA PHE A 376 26.29 -2.67 -9.05
C PHE A 376 26.69 -1.70 -7.92
N ASN A 377 25.82 -0.75 -7.58
CA ASN A 377 25.91 0.01 -6.33
C ASN A 377 24.99 -0.65 -5.30
N GLY A 378 25.59 -1.18 -4.24
CA GLY A 378 24.85 -1.82 -3.16
C GLY A 378 25.42 -1.50 -1.79
N SER A 379 24.65 -1.87 -0.78
CA SER A 379 25.02 -1.85 0.63
C SER A 379 24.80 -3.24 1.21
N LEU A 380 25.63 -3.61 2.18
CA LEU A 380 25.50 -4.87 2.91
C LEU A 380 25.49 -4.56 4.41
N ALA A 381 24.50 -5.10 5.11
CA ALA A 381 24.44 -5.08 6.57
C ALA A 381 24.47 -6.52 7.09
N VAL A 382 25.28 -6.76 8.12
CA VAL A 382 25.35 -8.05 8.81
C VAL A 382 24.75 -7.87 10.19
N THR A 383 23.62 -8.51 10.43
CA THR A 383 22.88 -8.39 11.69
C THR A 383 22.68 -9.75 12.32
N ARG A 384 22.62 -9.76 13.65
CA ARG A 384 22.25 -10.97 14.39
C ARG A 384 20.75 -11.19 14.17
N ARG A 385 20.39 -12.34 13.59
CA ARG A 385 19.00 -12.77 13.50
C ARG A 385 18.46 -13.01 14.90
N ASP A 386 17.45 -12.24 15.30
CA ASP A 386 16.69 -12.50 16.52
C ASP A 386 15.42 -13.27 16.13
N PRO A 387 15.12 -14.44 16.74
CA PRO A 387 13.89 -15.18 16.44
C PRO A 387 12.61 -14.38 16.71
N SER A 388 12.67 -13.34 17.55
CA SER A 388 11.55 -12.46 17.87
C SER A 388 11.38 -11.28 16.91
N GLN A 389 12.33 -11.05 16.00
CA GLN A 389 12.20 -10.04 14.96
C GLN A 389 11.04 -10.41 14.03
N ARG A 390 10.13 -9.45 13.83
CA ARG A 390 9.03 -9.56 12.87
C ARG A 390 9.59 -9.61 11.44
N GLU A 391 8.80 -10.15 10.52
CA GLU A 391 9.14 -10.19 9.08
C GLU A 391 9.64 -8.82 8.60
N ALA A 392 10.69 -8.86 7.76
CA ALA A 392 11.41 -7.69 7.29
C ALA A 392 10.47 -6.66 6.63
N THR A 393 10.72 -5.38 6.91
CA THR A 393 10.12 -4.29 6.17
C THR A 393 10.37 -4.42 4.66
N SER A 394 9.42 -3.90 3.86
CA SER A 394 9.52 -3.89 2.41
C SER A 394 10.81 -3.29 1.88
N GLY A 395 11.37 -3.95 0.87
CA GLY A 395 12.53 -3.48 0.16
C GLY A 395 12.22 -2.26 -0.71
N ILE A 396 13.26 -1.73 -1.33
CA ILE A 396 13.15 -0.60 -2.26
C ILE A 396 12.18 -0.91 -3.41
N TYR A 397 12.13 -2.16 -3.87
CA TYR A 397 11.29 -2.57 -4.97
C TYR A 397 9.80 -2.45 -4.64
N GLU A 398 9.34 -3.07 -3.54
CA GLU A 398 7.95 -2.96 -3.11
C GLU A 398 7.59 -1.52 -2.72
N TYR A 399 8.54 -0.77 -2.15
CA TYR A 399 8.31 0.63 -1.85
C TYR A 399 8.07 1.45 -3.12
N LEU A 400 8.98 1.39 -4.10
CA LEU A 400 8.92 2.24 -5.28
C LEU A 400 7.72 1.91 -6.19
N TRP A 401 7.45 0.62 -6.39
CA TRP A 401 6.41 0.16 -7.32
C TRP A 401 5.02 0.09 -6.72
N LEU A 402 4.91 -0.11 -5.40
CA LEU A 402 3.61 -0.33 -4.74
C LEU A 402 3.35 0.73 -3.68
N THR A 403 4.06 0.73 -2.55
CA THR A 403 3.60 1.47 -1.37
C THR A 403 3.79 2.98 -1.45
N ALA A 404 4.77 3.47 -2.22
CA ALA A 404 4.99 4.91 -2.42
C ALA A 404 3.86 5.60 -3.19
N GLY A 405 3.04 4.84 -3.93
CA GLY A 405 1.90 5.34 -4.69
C GLY A 405 0.56 5.19 -3.95
N LEU A 406 0.54 4.61 -2.76
CA LEU A 406 -0.67 4.33 -1.99
C LEU A 406 -0.76 5.23 -0.77
N ASN A 407 -1.98 5.65 -0.42
CA ASN A 407 -2.25 6.25 0.87
C ASN A 407 -2.42 5.15 1.92
N GLY A 408 -1.84 5.33 3.11
CA GLY A 408 -1.97 4.37 4.21
C GLY A 408 -0.86 3.30 4.28
N GLN A 409 -0.95 2.42 5.27
CA GLN A 409 0.04 1.39 5.53
C GLN A 409 -0.40 0.05 4.92
N VAL A 410 0.46 -0.52 4.07
CA VAL A 410 0.30 -1.89 3.58
C VAL A 410 1.05 -2.84 4.53
N GLU A 411 0.34 -3.81 5.12
CA GLU A 411 0.98 -4.89 5.88
C GLU A 411 1.60 -5.90 4.90
N SER A 412 2.90 -6.19 5.07
CA SER A 412 3.73 -7.07 4.23
C SER A 412 3.56 -6.91 2.70
N PRO A 413 3.98 -5.77 2.10
CA PRO A 413 3.86 -5.49 0.66
C PRO A 413 4.53 -6.48 -0.31
N SER A 414 5.46 -7.32 0.19
CA SER A 414 6.16 -8.33 -0.61
C SER A 414 5.31 -9.56 -0.92
N PHE A 415 4.20 -9.78 -0.20
CA PHE A 415 3.32 -10.95 -0.32
C PHE A 415 2.52 -11.01 -1.63
#